data_AF-A0A2E7CCP5-F1
#
_entry.id   AF-A0A2E7CCP5-F1
#
_cell.length_a   1.000
_cell.length_b   1.000
_cell.length_c   1.000
_cell.angle_alpha   90.00
_cell.angle_beta   90.00
_cell.angle_gamma   90.00
#
_symmetry.space_group_name_H-M   'P 1'
#
loop_
_entity.id
_entity.type
_entity.pdbx_description
1 polymer ?
#
loop_
_entity_poly.entity_id
_entity_poly.type
_entity_poly.pdbx_seq_one_letter_code
_entity_poly.pdbx_strand_id
1 'polypeptide(L)'
;MRSFIVLILFGSLVFTLSAQELSEKTVHELYNNLLYSIGNTNPRAPKLVIKNSVRHPAGYNPNKKQIALERRVLEICFSFGKDSLNALSYILAHELGHHYRHHGWMSQYASLDFSRTINSQLQTSEQRHVYETEADIYSGFYAHMAGYDALSVASAFLDSIYTSYSLPNELENYPSLDERKAIVLNNINEFEELKTIFDLANSLMSSGHYSYAQELFQYILDKGFTSREIYNNLGLCYVYEALDLNIESQDFKIIFPFKLDLATRLDSQSATRGSMMSQDKAKLLFNDAINEFEQAIQLDTSYSIAKENLYYSKIALSFLGESQTLNTDEVIQIENVCSGCIEGCNHVLNNRINKAKSIFKKHASNCGICKVNQDFKKNSFEADIPKQNTEDYINGVDMYCFDFAHSDCNYFKKLTVSSICQENVNDVNVYRIKRRIKGKSSCVGIQEVSSTSENLTNSVGIYVNDPSSKILENYKHIRIIDSVNKTYMTILGTNLTFLIVDGVVVKWYYSIEMD
;
A
#
# COMPACT_ATOMS: atom_id res chain seq x y z
N MET A 1 82.92 -37.59 -2.17
CA MET A 1 82.09 -36.49 -2.67
C MET A 1 81.15 -37.01 -3.75
N ARG A 2 79.86 -37.16 -3.43
CA ARG A 2 78.78 -37.37 -4.41
C ARG A 2 77.64 -36.44 -3.97
N SER A 3 77.45 -35.34 -4.68
CA SER A 3 76.36 -34.40 -4.44
C SER A 3 75.14 -34.85 -5.24
N PHE A 4 74.03 -35.10 -4.56
CA PHE A 4 72.71 -35.26 -5.16
C PHE A 4 72.11 -33.87 -5.37
N ILE A 5 71.78 -33.53 -6.61
CA ILE A 5 70.94 -32.37 -6.94
C ILE A 5 69.51 -32.89 -7.00
N VAL A 6 68.67 -32.44 -6.05
CA VAL A 6 67.22 -32.65 -6.07
C VAL A 6 66.61 -31.51 -6.86
N LEU A 7 65.99 -31.83 -8.00
CA LEU A 7 65.22 -30.90 -8.81
C LEU A 7 63.81 -30.81 -8.20
N ILE A 8 63.48 -29.67 -7.58
CA ILE A 8 62.11 -29.39 -7.10
C ILE A 8 61.35 -28.73 -8.25
N LEU A 9 60.43 -29.49 -8.86
CA LEU A 9 59.43 -28.95 -9.80
C LEU A 9 58.38 -28.15 -9.01
N PHE A 10 58.41 -26.83 -9.15
CA PHE A 10 57.30 -25.96 -8.75
C PHE A 10 56.15 -26.13 -9.75
N GLY A 11 55.16 -26.94 -9.41
CA GLY A 11 53.87 -26.97 -10.11
C GLY A 11 53.10 -25.70 -9.78
N SER A 12 52.91 -24.83 -10.78
CA SER A 12 52.00 -23.69 -10.69
C SER A 12 50.56 -24.20 -10.57
N LEU A 13 50.02 -24.23 -9.36
CA LEU A 13 48.58 -24.35 -9.12
C LEU A 13 47.90 -23.09 -9.68
N VAL A 14 47.27 -23.23 -10.85
CA VAL A 14 46.33 -22.24 -11.34
C VAL A 14 45.03 -22.45 -10.54
N PHE A 15 44.85 -21.68 -9.47
CA PHE A 15 43.53 -21.54 -8.86
C PHE A 15 42.65 -20.79 -9.87
N THR A 16 41.73 -21.48 -10.52
CA THR A 16 40.59 -20.82 -11.14
C THR A 16 39.75 -20.22 -10.01
N LEU A 17 39.93 -18.92 -9.73
CA LEU A 17 38.93 -18.17 -8.96
C LEU A 17 37.64 -18.22 -9.79
N SER A 18 36.69 -19.07 -9.40
CA SER A 18 35.32 -18.88 -9.85
C SER A 18 34.87 -17.50 -9.36
N ALA A 19 34.32 -16.69 -10.26
CA ALA A 19 33.71 -15.43 -9.87
C ALA A 19 32.63 -15.71 -8.80
N GLN A 20 32.60 -14.89 -7.75
CA GLN A 20 31.54 -14.99 -6.74
C GLN A 20 30.25 -14.42 -7.34
N GLU A 21 29.14 -15.15 -7.19
CA GLU A 21 27.82 -14.77 -7.69
C GLU A 21 26.75 -14.96 -6.60
N LEU A 22 25.61 -14.29 -6.75
CA LEU A 22 24.44 -14.54 -5.91
C LEU A 22 23.91 -15.97 -6.11
N SER A 23 23.51 -16.62 -5.02
CA SER A 23 22.97 -17.99 -5.09
C SER A 23 21.60 -18.03 -5.74
N GLU A 24 21.29 -19.10 -6.48
CA GLU A 24 19.96 -19.27 -7.11
C GLU A 24 18.82 -19.23 -6.07
N LYS A 25 19.07 -19.72 -4.84
CA LYS A 25 18.12 -19.65 -3.74
C LYS A 25 17.77 -18.20 -3.40
N THR A 26 18.79 -17.35 -3.21
CA THR A 26 18.63 -15.92 -2.94
C THR A 26 17.85 -15.23 -4.05
N VAL A 27 18.12 -15.59 -5.31
CA VAL A 27 17.42 -15.04 -6.48
C VAL A 27 15.93 -15.38 -6.45
N HIS A 28 15.59 -16.64 -6.15
CA HIS A 28 14.19 -17.06 -6.06
C HIS A 28 13.45 -16.47 -4.86
N GLU A 29 14.12 -16.32 -3.71
CA GLU A 29 13.55 -15.65 -2.53
C GLU A 29 13.21 -14.19 -2.85
N LEU A 30 14.15 -13.45 -3.46
CA LEU A 30 13.92 -12.06 -3.88
C LEU A 30 12.78 -11.95 -4.90
N TYR A 31 12.77 -12.84 -5.90
CA TYR A 31 11.73 -12.87 -6.92
C TYR A 31 10.34 -13.10 -6.32
N ASN A 32 10.22 -14.04 -5.38
CA ASN A 32 8.95 -14.31 -4.71
C ASN A 32 8.51 -13.12 -3.84
N ASN A 33 9.44 -12.41 -3.20
CA ASN A 33 9.15 -11.20 -2.44
C ASN A 33 8.57 -10.09 -3.37
N LEU A 34 9.21 -9.85 -4.53
CA LEU A 34 8.68 -8.93 -5.55
C LEU A 34 7.25 -9.30 -5.96
N LEU A 35 6.99 -10.56 -6.29
CA LEU A 35 5.65 -11.02 -6.68
C LEU A 35 4.60 -10.83 -5.59
N TYR A 36 4.97 -11.13 -4.33
CA TYR A 36 4.08 -10.96 -3.19
C TYR A 36 3.71 -9.48 -2.99
N SER A 37 4.70 -8.60 -3.06
CA SER A 37 4.52 -7.15 -2.87
C SER A 37 3.76 -6.48 -4.00
N ILE A 38 4.02 -6.85 -5.26
CA ILE A 38 3.19 -6.42 -6.40
C ILE A 38 1.73 -6.81 -6.15
N GLY A 39 1.50 -7.97 -5.51
CA GLY A 39 0.17 -8.40 -5.12
C GLY A 39 -0.74 -8.64 -6.32
N ASN A 40 -0.15 -9.03 -7.46
CA ASN A 40 -0.87 -9.35 -8.69
C ASN A 40 -0.54 -10.78 -9.15
N THR A 41 -1.52 -11.66 -9.08
CA THR A 41 -1.46 -13.04 -9.58
C THR A 41 -2.17 -13.22 -10.92
N ASN A 42 -2.69 -12.15 -11.52
CA ASN A 42 -3.38 -12.14 -12.81
C ASN A 42 -2.88 -11.02 -13.76
N PRO A 43 -2.11 -11.36 -14.81
CA PRO A 43 -1.76 -12.71 -15.27
C PRO A 43 -0.89 -13.48 -14.28
N ARG A 44 -0.93 -14.82 -14.38
CA ARG A 44 -0.05 -15.69 -13.59
C ARG A 44 1.41 -15.28 -13.79
N ALA A 45 2.10 -15.06 -12.67
CA ALA A 45 3.50 -14.70 -12.62
C ALA A 45 4.38 -15.56 -13.56
N PRO A 46 5.38 -14.96 -14.22
CA PRO A 46 6.20 -15.68 -15.17
C PRO A 46 7.17 -16.61 -14.46
N LYS A 47 7.59 -17.67 -15.14
CA LYS A 47 8.62 -18.57 -14.60
C LYS A 47 9.98 -17.89 -14.67
N LEU A 48 10.69 -17.79 -13.55
CA LEU A 48 12.09 -17.37 -13.55
C LEU A 48 13.00 -18.54 -13.92
N VAL A 49 13.96 -18.31 -14.83
CA VAL A 49 14.95 -19.29 -15.26
C VAL A 49 16.32 -18.64 -15.37
N ILE A 50 17.30 -19.23 -14.70
CA ILE A 50 18.69 -18.80 -14.74
C ILE A 50 19.41 -19.51 -15.91
N LYS A 51 20.18 -18.77 -16.70
CA LYS A 51 20.88 -19.26 -17.90
C LYS A 51 22.38 -19.00 -17.82
N ASN A 52 23.15 -19.89 -18.47
CA ASN A 52 24.60 -19.76 -18.61
C ASN A 52 25.02 -19.03 -19.90
N SER A 53 24.07 -18.48 -20.66
CA SER A 53 24.40 -17.63 -21.80
C SER A 53 24.98 -16.30 -21.33
N VAL A 54 25.68 -15.59 -22.22
CA VAL A 54 26.31 -14.29 -21.93
C VAL A 54 25.97 -13.26 -23.02
N ARG A 55 24.77 -13.33 -23.57
CA ARG A 55 24.36 -12.47 -24.69
C ARG A 55 23.28 -11.47 -24.29
N HIS A 56 22.35 -11.85 -23.42
CA HIS A 56 21.16 -11.07 -23.10
C HIS A 56 20.98 -11.07 -21.58
N PRO A 57 21.32 -9.97 -20.87
CA PRO A 57 21.42 -9.95 -19.41
C PRO A 57 20.18 -10.50 -18.70
N ALA A 58 19.02 -9.97 -19.05
CA ALA A 58 17.72 -10.46 -18.65
C ALA A 58 16.72 -10.26 -19.79
N GLY A 59 15.56 -10.90 -19.69
CA GLY A 59 14.47 -10.65 -20.63
C GLY A 59 13.21 -11.46 -20.36
N TYR A 60 12.06 -10.77 -20.46
CA TYR A 60 10.74 -11.37 -20.43
C TYR A 60 10.34 -11.91 -21.81
N ASN A 61 9.84 -13.15 -21.83
CA ASN A 61 9.27 -13.77 -23.01
C ASN A 61 7.74 -13.92 -22.83
N PRO A 62 6.91 -13.14 -23.56
CA PRO A 62 5.45 -13.19 -23.40
C PRO A 62 4.85 -14.54 -23.83
N ASN A 63 5.39 -15.16 -24.88
CA ASN A 63 4.88 -16.44 -25.39
C ASN A 63 5.11 -17.60 -24.41
N LYS A 64 6.27 -17.62 -23.74
CA LYS A 64 6.63 -18.64 -22.76
C LYS A 64 6.22 -18.28 -21.33
N LYS A 65 5.77 -17.04 -21.10
CA LYS A 65 5.56 -16.44 -19.77
C LYS A 65 6.75 -16.73 -18.85
N GLN A 66 7.94 -16.35 -19.32
CA GLN A 66 9.21 -16.71 -18.68
C GLN A 66 10.11 -15.48 -18.60
N ILE A 67 10.71 -15.25 -17.44
CA ILE A 67 11.86 -14.33 -17.29
C ILE A 67 13.12 -15.18 -17.36
N ALA A 68 14.03 -14.83 -18.27
CA ALA A 68 15.36 -15.40 -18.31
C ALA A 68 16.34 -14.41 -17.67
N LEU A 69 17.19 -14.89 -16.77
CA LEU A 69 18.26 -14.11 -16.14
C LEU A 69 19.58 -14.84 -16.36
N GLU A 70 20.60 -14.16 -16.87
CA GLU A 70 21.91 -14.78 -17.08
C GLU A 70 22.74 -14.80 -15.79
N ARG A 71 23.54 -15.86 -15.58
CA ARG A 71 24.44 -15.97 -14.41
C ARG A 71 25.40 -14.81 -14.27
N ARG A 72 25.86 -14.27 -15.40
CA ARG A 72 26.72 -13.08 -15.41
C ARG A 72 26.05 -11.86 -14.73
N VAL A 73 24.72 -11.74 -14.77
CA VAL A 73 24.02 -10.69 -14.01
C VAL A 73 24.12 -10.94 -12.50
N LEU A 74 24.14 -12.20 -12.06
CA LEU A 74 24.33 -12.55 -10.65
C LEU A 74 25.73 -12.20 -10.15
N GLU A 75 26.75 -12.38 -10.99
CA GLU A 75 28.13 -11.91 -10.73
C GLU A 75 28.18 -10.38 -10.62
N ILE A 76 27.51 -9.68 -11.54
CA ILE A 76 27.41 -8.21 -11.52
C ILE A 76 26.72 -7.75 -10.23
N CYS A 77 25.53 -8.27 -9.91
CA CYS A 77 24.82 -7.91 -8.67
C CYS A 77 25.66 -8.22 -7.43
N PHE A 78 26.37 -9.36 -7.40
CA PHE A 78 27.25 -9.70 -6.28
C PHE A 78 28.34 -8.65 -6.05
N SER A 79 28.87 -8.04 -7.11
CA SER A 79 29.90 -7.00 -7.00
C SER A 79 29.45 -5.72 -6.27
N PHE A 80 28.14 -5.51 -6.10
CA PHE A 80 27.57 -4.39 -5.34
C PHE A 80 27.59 -4.62 -3.81
N GLY A 81 28.09 -5.78 -3.35
CA GLY A 81 28.28 -6.07 -1.92
C GLY A 81 26.96 -5.99 -1.15
N LYS A 82 26.87 -5.05 -0.20
CA LYS A 82 25.67 -4.85 0.63
C LYS A 82 24.42 -4.50 -0.19
N ASP A 83 24.62 -3.89 -1.37
CA ASP A 83 23.53 -3.44 -2.25
C ASP A 83 23.21 -4.46 -3.36
N SER A 84 23.76 -5.68 -3.25
CA SER A 84 23.56 -6.75 -4.24
C SER A 84 22.10 -7.13 -4.48
N LEU A 85 21.28 -7.14 -3.43
CA LEU A 85 19.84 -7.40 -3.54
C LEU A 85 19.09 -6.21 -4.14
N ASN A 86 19.53 -4.98 -3.89
CA ASN A 86 18.96 -3.78 -4.52
C ASN A 86 19.19 -3.84 -6.05
N ALA A 87 20.41 -4.17 -6.48
CA ALA A 87 20.75 -4.35 -7.90
C ALA A 87 19.94 -5.49 -8.55
N LEU A 88 19.85 -6.65 -7.88
CA LEU A 88 19.06 -7.78 -8.37
C LEU A 88 17.56 -7.44 -8.45
N SER A 89 17.03 -6.71 -7.48
CA SER A 89 15.63 -6.30 -7.47
C SER A 89 15.29 -5.37 -8.63
N TYR A 90 16.19 -4.44 -9.00
CA TYR A 90 15.99 -3.55 -10.14
C TYR A 90 15.71 -4.33 -11.44
N ILE A 91 16.62 -5.23 -11.81
CA ILE A 91 16.50 -5.95 -13.09
C ILE A 91 15.33 -6.93 -13.10
N LEU A 92 15.04 -7.61 -11.99
CA LEU A 92 13.89 -8.51 -11.93
C LEU A 92 12.56 -7.75 -11.94
N ALA A 93 12.49 -6.60 -11.27
CA ALA A 93 11.33 -5.74 -11.26
C ALA A 93 11.06 -5.12 -12.65
N HIS A 94 12.10 -4.76 -13.40
CA HIS A 94 12.01 -4.35 -14.81
C HIS A 94 11.28 -5.40 -15.67
N GLU A 95 11.75 -6.65 -15.60
CA GLU A 95 11.15 -7.75 -16.37
C GLU A 95 9.73 -8.10 -15.91
N LEU A 96 9.43 -7.90 -14.62
CA LEU A 96 8.06 -8.01 -14.10
C LEU A 96 7.17 -6.85 -14.58
N GLY A 97 7.73 -5.65 -14.73
CA GLY A 97 7.07 -4.49 -15.36
C GLY A 97 6.57 -4.84 -16.75
N HIS A 98 7.43 -5.40 -17.60
CA HIS A 98 7.05 -5.92 -18.92
C HIS A 98 5.89 -6.93 -18.82
N HIS A 99 5.97 -7.90 -17.90
CA HIS A 99 4.93 -8.92 -17.76
C HIS A 99 3.55 -8.36 -17.40
N TYR A 100 3.47 -7.50 -16.38
CA TYR A 100 2.20 -7.03 -15.85
C TYR A 100 1.60 -5.86 -16.65
N ARG A 101 2.41 -5.15 -17.45
CA ARG A 101 1.96 -4.03 -18.30
C ARG A 101 1.41 -4.45 -19.66
N HIS A 102 1.91 -5.54 -20.25
CA HIS A 102 1.46 -6.01 -21.58
C HIS A 102 0.01 -6.49 -21.64
N HIS A 103 -0.74 -6.46 -20.53
CA HIS A 103 -2.14 -6.88 -20.46
C HIS A 103 -3.07 -5.75 -20.01
N GLY A 104 -3.10 -4.61 -20.71
CA GLY A 104 -4.24 -3.66 -20.75
C GLY A 104 -4.78 -3.08 -19.43
N TRP A 105 -4.23 -3.44 -18.28
CA TRP A 105 -4.86 -3.24 -16.99
C TRP A 105 -4.75 -1.79 -16.49
N MET A 106 -3.70 -1.06 -16.88
CA MET A 106 -3.66 0.40 -16.64
C MET A 106 -4.32 1.23 -17.75
N SER A 107 -4.84 0.62 -18.83
CA SER A 107 -5.44 1.40 -19.93
C SER A 107 -6.87 1.87 -19.63
N GLN A 108 -7.48 1.43 -18.53
CA GLN A 108 -8.89 1.74 -18.22
C GLN A 108 -9.08 2.86 -17.18
N TYR A 109 -8.06 3.21 -16.38
CA TYR A 109 -8.21 4.20 -15.31
C TYR A 109 -7.31 5.45 -15.44
N ALA A 110 -6.40 5.49 -16.42
CA ALA A 110 -5.80 6.73 -16.90
C ALA A 110 -6.46 7.10 -18.24
N SER A 111 -7.57 7.84 -18.21
CA SER A 111 -8.25 8.27 -19.42
C SER A 111 -7.38 9.26 -20.21
N LEU A 112 -6.69 8.78 -21.24
CA LEU A 112 -6.47 9.42 -22.55
C LEU A 112 -6.01 8.32 -23.52
N ASP A 113 -7.00 7.74 -24.20
CA ASP A 113 -6.95 6.97 -25.45
C ASP A 113 -5.60 6.40 -25.92
N PHE A 114 -5.31 5.14 -25.56
CA PHE A 114 -4.56 4.20 -26.41
C PHE A 114 -5.13 2.77 -26.26
N SER A 115 -6.44 2.64 -26.43
CA SER A 115 -7.07 1.33 -26.63
C SER A 115 -7.01 0.97 -28.11
N ARG A 116 -5.89 0.39 -28.54
CA ARG A 116 -5.91 -0.55 -29.66
C ARG A 116 -5.17 -1.80 -29.23
N THR A 117 -5.95 -2.82 -28.90
CA THR A 117 -5.64 -4.25 -29.00
C THR A 117 -4.31 -4.53 -29.71
N ILE A 118 -3.20 -4.54 -28.97
CA ILE A 118 -1.86 -4.78 -29.54
C ILE A 118 -1.72 -6.28 -29.76
N ASN A 119 -2.00 -6.68 -30.99
CA ASN A 119 -1.56 -7.94 -31.54
C ASN A 119 -0.02 -7.90 -31.58
N SER A 120 0.64 -8.91 -31.03
CA SER A 120 2.10 -8.97 -30.77
C SER A 120 3.02 -8.94 -32.01
N GLN A 121 2.49 -8.62 -33.19
CA GLN A 121 3.20 -8.72 -34.46
C GLN A 121 3.49 -7.37 -35.15
N LEU A 122 3.08 -6.23 -34.60
CA LEU A 122 3.33 -4.90 -35.20
C LEU A 122 3.61 -3.81 -34.14
N GLN A 123 4.62 -4.00 -33.29
CA GLN A 123 5.10 -2.92 -32.43
C GLN A 123 6.11 -2.06 -33.20
N THR A 124 5.86 -0.75 -33.31
CA THR A 124 6.84 0.19 -33.88
C THR A 124 8.02 0.37 -32.92
N SER A 125 9.15 0.88 -33.43
CA SER A 125 10.33 1.20 -32.60
C SER A 125 9.98 2.16 -31.46
N GLU A 126 9.15 3.16 -31.75
CA GLU A 126 8.63 4.14 -30.80
C GLU A 126 7.80 3.49 -29.68
N GLN A 127 6.93 2.53 -30.01
CA GLN A 127 6.13 1.82 -28.99
C GLN A 127 7.01 0.99 -28.05
N ARG A 128 8.06 0.34 -28.58
CA ARG A 128 9.02 -0.41 -27.74
C ARG A 128 9.80 0.51 -26.82
N HIS A 129 10.22 1.68 -27.31
CA HIS A 129 10.89 2.69 -26.50
C HIS A 129 10.01 3.14 -25.31
N VAL A 130 8.71 3.34 -25.53
CA VAL A 130 7.75 3.65 -24.45
C VAL A 130 7.66 2.51 -23.44
N TYR A 131 7.59 1.25 -23.88
CA TYR A 131 7.52 0.11 -22.96
C TYR A 131 8.77 -0.09 -22.12
N GLU A 132 9.97 0.08 -22.69
CA GLU A 132 11.21 0.01 -21.90
C GLU A 132 11.29 1.17 -20.88
N THR A 133 10.86 2.37 -21.27
CA THR A 133 10.77 3.52 -20.36
C THR A 133 9.82 3.22 -19.20
N GLU A 134 8.62 2.69 -19.50
CA GLU A 134 7.66 2.30 -18.46
C GLU A 134 8.23 1.19 -17.55
N ALA A 135 8.87 0.16 -18.11
CA ALA A 135 9.46 -0.90 -17.31
C ALA A 135 10.57 -0.38 -16.37
N ASP A 136 11.40 0.55 -16.83
CA ASP A 136 12.39 1.24 -15.99
C ASP A 136 11.69 2.07 -14.88
N ILE A 137 10.54 2.71 -15.15
CA ILE A 137 9.68 3.38 -14.14
C ILE A 137 9.17 2.39 -13.09
N TYR A 138 8.52 1.31 -13.51
CA TYR A 138 7.91 0.33 -12.60
C TYR A 138 8.92 -0.47 -11.80
N SER A 139 10.14 -0.65 -12.33
CA SER A 139 11.20 -1.40 -11.67
C SER A 139 11.51 -0.85 -10.26
N GLY A 140 11.60 0.48 -10.13
CA GLY A 140 11.85 1.14 -8.86
C GLY A 140 10.73 0.94 -7.86
N PHE A 141 9.49 1.08 -8.33
CA PHE A 141 8.31 0.98 -7.46
C PHE A 141 8.08 -0.44 -6.95
N TYR A 142 8.12 -1.44 -7.84
CA TYR A 142 7.95 -2.84 -7.43
C TYR A 142 9.05 -3.31 -6.48
N ALA A 143 10.29 -2.88 -6.72
CA ALA A 143 11.39 -3.14 -5.79
C ALA A 143 11.14 -2.47 -4.43
N HIS A 144 10.68 -1.23 -4.41
CA HIS A 144 10.38 -0.52 -3.17
C HIS A 144 9.25 -1.16 -2.37
N MET A 145 8.14 -1.56 -3.03
CA MET A 145 7.05 -2.27 -2.36
C MET A 145 7.51 -3.58 -1.69
N ALA A 146 8.59 -4.17 -2.20
CA ALA A 146 9.22 -5.36 -1.63
C ALA A 146 10.31 -5.05 -0.59
N GLY A 147 10.53 -3.76 -0.26
CA GLY A 147 11.49 -3.30 0.74
C GLY A 147 12.93 -3.14 0.21
N TYR A 148 13.13 -3.08 -1.11
CA TYR A 148 14.45 -2.88 -1.72
C TYR A 148 14.65 -1.45 -2.21
N ASP A 149 15.85 -0.92 -2.02
CA ASP A 149 16.25 0.40 -2.51
C ASP A 149 16.93 0.30 -3.89
N ALA A 150 16.19 -0.23 -4.88
CA ALA A 150 16.71 -0.48 -6.22
C ALA A 150 17.19 0.80 -6.92
N LEU A 151 16.46 1.90 -6.74
CA LEU A 151 16.73 3.15 -7.45
C LEU A 151 18.05 3.79 -7.03
N SER A 152 18.46 3.64 -5.76
CA SER A 152 19.76 4.15 -5.28
C SER A 152 20.97 3.58 -6.03
N VAL A 153 20.85 2.37 -6.59
CA VAL A 153 21.94 1.67 -7.29
C VAL A 153 21.72 1.50 -8.79
N ALA A 154 20.52 1.79 -9.29
CA ALA A 154 20.10 1.53 -10.67
C ALA A 154 21.07 2.12 -11.72
N SER A 155 21.50 3.38 -11.56
CA SER A 155 22.44 4.01 -12.51
C SER A 155 23.79 3.29 -12.58
N ALA A 156 24.39 2.96 -11.43
CA ALA A 156 25.67 2.25 -11.36
C ALA A 156 25.53 0.79 -11.86
N PHE A 157 24.37 0.18 -11.61
CA PHE A 157 24.04 -1.14 -12.12
C PHE A 157 23.93 -1.15 -13.65
N LEU A 158 23.25 -0.18 -14.25
CA LEU A 158 23.18 -0.02 -15.71
C LEU A 158 24.58 0.15 -16.31
N ASP A 159 25.43 1.01 -15.74
CA ASP A 159 26.82 1.17 -16.19
C ASP A 159 27.59 -0.17 -16.15
N SER A 160 27.38 -0.96 -15.09
CA SER A 160 28.02 -2.28 -14.92
C SER A 160 27.53 -3.31 -15.93
N ILE A 161 26.23 -3.29 -16.26
CA ILE A 161 25.64 -4.14 -17.30
C ILE A 161 26.19 -3.78 -18.67
N TYR A 162 26.16 -2.50 -19.06
CA TYR A 162 26.65 -2.04 -20.37
C TYR A 162 28.14 -2.34 -20.54
N THR A 163 28.93 -2.08 -19.50
CA THR A 163 30.38 -2.39 -19.50
C THR A 163 30.63 -3.89 -19.62
N SER A 164 29.98 -4.70 -18.78
CA SER A 164 30.20 -6.15 -18.76
C SER A 164 29.80 -6.80 -20.08
N TYR A 165 28.66 -6.40 -20.65
CA TYR A 165 28.15 -6.96 -21.90
C TYR A 165 28.72 -6.30 -23.15
N SER A 166 29.58 -5.28 -23.00
CA SER A 166 30.13 -4.50 -24.12
C SER A 166 29.03 -3.91 -25.02
N LEU A 167 27.96 -3.40 -24.40
CA LEU A 167 26.83 -2.81 -25.10
C LEU A 167 27.17 -1.37 -25.52
N PRO A 168 26.81 -0.95 -26.74
CA PRO A 168 26.91 0.45 -27.16
C PRO A 168 25.94 1.34 -26.37
N ASN A 169 26.22 2.65 -26.33
CA ASN A 169 25.35 3.63 -25.68
C ASN A 169 23.94 3.65 -26.28
N GLU A 170 23.85 3.52 -27.60
CA GLU A 170 22.61 3.45 -28.36
C GLU A 170 22.32 2.00 -28.76
N LEU A 171 21.16 1.51 -28.36
CA LEU A 171 20.65 0.19 -28.72
C LEU A 171 19.36 0.37 -29.54
N GLU A 172 19.25 -0.36 -30.64
CA GLU A 172 18.07 -0.27 -31.50
C GLU A 172 16.79 -0.66 -30.72
N ASN A 173 15.79 0.23 -30.71
CA ASN A 173 14.52 0.09 -29.98
C ASN A 173 14.60 0.25 -28.44
N TYR A 174 15.72 0.73 -27.90
CA TYR A 174 15.86 1.07 -26.48
C TYR A 174 16.22 2.55 -26.33
N PRO A 175 15.84 3.20 -25.21
CA PRO A 175 16.46 4.46 -24.83
C PRO A 175 17.98 4.26 -24.68
N SER A 176 18.74 5.30 -24.98
CA SER A 176 20.19 5.32 -24.72
C SER A 176 20.49 5.12 -23.24
N LEU A 177 21.72 4.68 -22.90
CA LEU A 177 22.11 4.54 -21.49
C LEU A 177 21.92 5.85 -20.70
N ASP A 178 22.27 6.98 -21.31
CA ASP A 178 22.08 8.30 -20.70
C ASP A 178 20.60 8.63 -20.46
N GLU A 179 19.72 8.32 -21.43
CA GLU A 179 18.27 8.48 -21.27
C GLU A 179 17.71 7.55 -20.18
N ARG A 180 18.16 6.29 -20.11
CA ARG A 180 17.75 5.35 -19.06
C ARG A 180 18.17 5.83 -17.67
N LYS A 181 19.37 6.39 -17.54
CA LYS A 181 19.85 7.00 -16.29
C LYS A 181 19.04 8.25 -15.94
N ALA A 182 18.66 9.07 -16.92
CA ALA A 182 17.78 10.21 -16.70
C ALA A 182 16.36 9.77 -16.26
N ILE A 183 15.82 8.70 -16.84
CA ILE A 183 14.56 8.08 -16.43
C ILE A 183 14.66 7.62 -14.97
N VAL A 184 15.70 6.87 -14.59
CA VAL A 184 15.94 6.46 -13.19
C VAL A 184 15.92 7.66 -12.23
N LEU A 185 16.57 8.77 -12.59
CA LEU A 185 16.56 9.98 -11.77
C LEU A 185 15.18 10.62 -11.65
N ASN A 186 14.39 10.67 -12.73
CA ASN A 186 13.01 11.14 -12.67
C ASN A 186 12.13 10.22 -11.81
N ASN A 187 12.34 8.90 -11.92
CA ASN A 187 11.59 7.88 -11.18
C ASN A 187 11.79 8.01 -9.68
N ILE A 188 12.98 8.38 -9.22
CA ILE A 188 13.24 8.65 -7.79
C ILE A 188 12.29 9.74 -7.27
N ASN A 189 12.12 10.83 -8.02
CA ASN A 189 11.27 11.94 -7.60
C ASN A 189 9.78 11.55 -7.62
N GLU A 190 9.32 10.90 -8.69
CA GLU A 190 7.93 10.43 -8.79
C GLU A 190 7.61 9.39 -7.73
N PHE A 191 8.56 8.50 -7.46
CA PHE A 191 8.47 7.48 -6.43
C PHE A 191 8.33 8.10 -5.02
N GLU A 192 9.22 9.03 -4.66
CA GLU A 192 9.15 9.70 -3.36
C GLU A 192 7.86 10.53 -3.20
N GLU A 193 7.36 11.12 -4.29
CA GLU A 193 6.05 11.79 -4.32
C GLU A 193 4.92 10.81 -3.94
N LEU A 194 4.85 9.67 -4.63
CA LEU A 194 3.78 8.69 -4.42
C LEU A 194 3.86 8.00 -3.08
N LYS A 195 5.07 7.71 -2.59
CA LYS A 195 5.30 7.21 -1.25
C LYS A 195 4.81 8.20 -0.20
N THR A 196 5.10 9.48 -0.37
CA THR A 196 4.60 10.54 0.52
C THR A 196 3.08 10.58 0.51
N ILE A 197 2.45 10.53 -0.68
CA ILE A 197 0.99 10.53 -0.81
C ILE A 197 0.37 9.26 -0.20
N PHE A 198 1.00 8.09 -0.35
CA PHE A 198 0.53 6.83 0.21
C PHE A 198 0.59 6.82 1.75
N ASP A 199 1.72 7.24 2.33
CA ASP A 199 1.85 7.37 3.78
C ASP A 199 0.84 8.39 4.35
N LEU A 200 0.62 9.51 3.63
CA LEU A 200 -0.39 10.50 3.99
C LEU A 200 -1.82 9.95 3.89
N ALA A 201 -2.13 9.16 2.85
CA ALA A 201 -3.43 8.50 2.68
C ALA A 201 -3.73 7.53 3.82
N ASN A 202 -2.75 6.70 4.21
CA ASN A 202 -2.87 5.79 5.35
C ASN A 202 -3.07 6.55 6.67
N SER A 203 -2.34 7.65 6.87
CA SER A 203 -2.51 8.51 8.06
C SER A 203 -3.91 9.13 8.13
N LEU A 204 -4.41 9.70 7.03
CA LEU A 204 -5.76 10.27 6.92
C LEU A 204 -6.85 9.22 7.12
N MET A 205 -6.70 8.03 6.53
CA MET A 205 -7.61 6.91 6.75
C MET A 205 -7.61 6.50 8.23
N SER A 206 -6.45 6.49 8.88
CA SER A 206 -6.32 6.13 10.30
C SER A 206 -6.95 7.16 11.25
N SER A 207 -6.85 8.44 10.91
CA SER A 207 -7.44 9.55 11.69
C SER A 207 -8.93 9.79 11.41
N GLY A 208 -9.50 9.15 10.39
CA GLY A 208 -10.93 9.26 10.06
C GLY A 208 -11.25 10.28 8.98
N HIS A 209 -10.26 10.90 8.37
CA HIS A 209 -10.42 11.81 7.24
C HIS A 209 -10.57 11.04 5.92
N TYR A 210 -11.53 10.12 5.85
CA TYR A 210 -11.65 9.12 4.79
C TYR A 210 -11.78 9.72 3.40
N SER A 211 -12.54 10.81 3.27
CA SER A 211 -12.78 11.42 1.97
C SER A 211 -11.55 12.14 1.39
N TYR A 212 -10.57 12.51 2.22
CA TYR A 212 -9.25 12.96 1.74
C TYR A 212 -8.39 11.74 1.36
N ALA A 213 -8.38 10.70 2.20
CA ALA A 213 -7.65 9.47 1.92
C ALA A 213 -8.10 8.81 0.59
N GLN A 214 -9.40 8.83 0.29
CA GLN A 214 -9.95 8.35 -1.00
C GLN A 214 -9.29 9.05 -2.19
N GLU A 215 -9.21 10.39 -2.17
CA GLU A 215 -8.60 11.15 -3.26
C GLU A 215 -7.10 10.84 -3.41
N LEU A 216 -6.40 10.63 -2.29
CA LEU A 216 -4.98 10.28 -2.32
C LEU A 216 -4.73 8.88 -2.87
N PHE A 217 -5.49 7.88 -2.43
CA PHE A 217 -5.40 6.52 -2.99
C PHE A 217 -5.80 6.50 -4.47
N GLN A 218 -6.88 7.22 -4.83
CA GLN A 218 -7.28 7.35 -6.23
C GLN A 218 -6.18 7.99 -7.08
N TYR A 219 -5.52 9.05 -6.58
CA TYR A 219 -4.41 9.67 -7.28
C TYR A 219 -3.26 8.67 -7.54
N ILE A 220 -2.93 7.80 -6.58
CA ILE A 220 -1.90 6.76 -6.75
C ILE A 220 -2.33 5.77 -7.85
N LEU A 221 -3.60 5.33 -7.84
CA LEU A 221 -4.16 4.46 -8.88
C LEU A 221 -4.15 5.12 -10.26
N ASP A 222 -4.52 6.40 -10.36
CA ASP A 222 -4.53 7.19 -11.59
C ASP A 222 -3.12 7.38 -12.18
N LYS A 223 -2.09 7.34 -11.32
CA LYS A 223 -0.68 7.30 -11.71
C LYS A 223 -0.20 5.92 -12.17
N GLY A 224 -1.09 4.93 -12.22
CA GLY A 224 -0.79 3.56 -12.64
C GLY A 224 -0.14 2.71 -11.56
N PHE A 225 -0.13 3.18 -10.31
CA PHE A 225 0.44 2.44 -9.18
C PHE A 225 -0.65 1.67 -8.47
N THR A 226 -0.80 0.44 -8.89
CA THR A 226 -1.97 -0.37 -8.58
C THR A 226 -1.53 -1.62 -7.84
N SER A 227 -2.11 -1.87 -6.66
CA SER A 227 -1.87 -3.07 -5.88
C SER A 227 -3.16 -3.50 -5.18
N ARG A 228 -3.27 -4.79 -4.86
CA ARG A 228 -4.42 -5.33 -4.10
C ARG A 228 -4.65 -4.56 -2.79
N GLU A 229 -3.58 -4.06 -2.17
CA GLU A 229 -3.62 -3.28 -0.93
C GLU A 229 -4.20 -1.88 -1.14
N ILE A 230 -3.77 -1.15 -2.16
CA ILE A 230 -4.28 0.21 -2.45
C ILE A 230 -5.78 0.15 -2.73
N TYR A 231 -6.21 -0.81 -3.56
CA TYR A 231 -7.63 -1.06 -3.83
C TYR A 231 -8.40 -1.42 -2.56
N ASN A 232 -7.87 -2.31 -1.72
CA ASN A 232 -8.50 -2.66 -0.45
C ASN A 232 -8.62 -1.45 0.50
N ASN A 233 -7.57 -0.63 0.61
CA ASN A 233 -7.56 0.53 1.49
C ASN A 233 -8.51 1.63 0.98
N LEU A 234 -8.58 1.84 -0.33
CA LEU A 234 -9.58 2.73 -0.95
C LEU A 234 -11.00 2.25 -0.66
N GLY A 235 -11.27 0.94 -0.84
CA GLY A 235 -12.55 0.34 -0.50
C GLY A 235 -12.92 0.51 0.97
N LEU A 236 -11.96 0.37 1.88
CA LEU A 236 -12.16 0.62 3.31
C LEU A 236 -12.46 2.10 3.61
N CYS A 237 -11.84 3.05 2.90
CA CYS A 237 -12.19 4.45 3.07
C CYS A 237 -13.66 4.73 2.75
N TYR A 238 -14.20 4.11 1.68
CA TYR A 238 -15.63 4.23 1.37
C TYR A 238 -16.51 3.57 2.41
N VAL A 239 -16.13 2.38 2.89
CA VAL A 239 -16.83 1.67 3.99
C VAL A 239 -16.93 2.57 5.21
N TYR A 240 -15.82 3.14 5.68
CA TYR A 240 -15.86 3.95 6.90
C TYR A 240 -16.56 5.29 6.73
N GLU A 241 -16.47 5.93 5.56
CA GLU A 241 -17.30 7.10 5.29
C GLU A 241 -18.80 6.75 5.33
N ALA A 242 -19.20 5.56 4.87
CA ALA A 242 -20.60 5.12 4.96
C ALA A 242 -21.05 4.94 6.40
N LEU A 243 -20.17 4.40 7.25
CA LEU A 243 -20.46 4.08 8.64
C LEU A 243 -20.58 5.34 9.51
N ASP A 244 -19.81 6.39 9.19
CA ASP A 244 -19.92 7.72 9.81
C ASP A 244 -21.29 8.38 9.59
N LEU A 245 -22.09 7.88 8.65
CA LEU A 245 -23.49 8.30 8.46
C LEU A 245 -24.45 7.70 9.51
N ASN A 246 -23.93 7.01 10.54
CA ASN A 246 -24.65 6.39 11.66
C ASN A 246 -25.56 5.21 11.31
N ILE A 247 -25.41 4.63 10.11
CA ILE A 247 -26.22 3.50 9.64
C ILE A 247 -26.08 2.24 10.51
N GLU A 248 -24.94 2.03 11.15
CA GLU A 248 -24.73 0.87 12.02
C GLU A 248 -25.63 0.89 13.25
N SER A 249 -25.82 2.07 13.85
CA SER A 249 -26.68 2.24 15.02
C SER A 249 -28.16 2.23 14.64
N GLN A 250 -28.50 2.80 13.49
CA GLN A 250 -29.89 3.01 13.06
C GLN A 250 -30.47 1.75 12.38
N ASP A 251 -29.69 1.12 11.51
CA ASP A 251 -30.16 0.09 10.58
C ASP A 251 -29.64 -1.30 10.94
N PHE A 252 -28.34 -1.46 11.20
CA PHE A 252 -27.72 -2.79 11.34
C PHE A 252 -27.87 -3.34 12.76
N LYS A 253 -27.60 -2.49 13.76
CA LYS A 253 -27.52 -2.79 15.21
C LYS A 253 -26.50 -3.89 15.57
N ILE A 254 -25.64 -4.26 14.63
CA ILE A 254 -24.53 -5.20 14.76
C ILE A 254 -23.26 -4.59 14.17
N ILE A 255 -22.11 -5.05 14.67
CA ILE A 255 -20.80 -4.65 14.16
C ILE A 255 -20.30 -5.66 13.14
N PHE A 256 -19.84 -5.18 11.99
CA PHE A 256 -19.08 -5.98 11.02
C PHE A 256 -17.56 -5.91 11.31
N PRO A 257 -16.84 -7.05 11.33
CA PRO A 257 -15.39 -7.05 11.46
C PRO A 257 -14.73 -6.83 10.09
N PHE A 258 -14.92 -5.66 9.49
CA PHE A 258 -14.07 -5.26 8.37
C PHE A 258 -12.60 -5.38 8.82
N LYS A 259 -11.76 -6.02 8.01
CA LYS A 259 -10.33 -6.19 8.29
C LYS A 259 -9.59 -4.88 8.03
N LEU A 260 -9.69 -4.05 9.05
CA LEU A 260 -8.84 -2.98 9.54
C LEU A 260 -9.08 -3.06 11.06
N ASP A 261 -8.07 -3.29 11.90
CA ASP A 261 -8.30 -3.64 13.30
C ASP A 261 -8.84 -2.44 14.11
N LEU A 262 -10.17 -2.37 14.15
CA LEU A 262 -10.97 -1.48 14.96
C LEU A 262 -11.54 -2.26 16.14
N ALA A 263 -10.68 -2.60 17.11
CA ALA A 263 -11.15 -3.10 18.40
C ALA A 263 -12.18 -2.15 19.09
N THR A 264 -12.44 -0.96 18.52
CA THR A 264 -13.06 0.19 19.17
C THR A 264 -14.04 0.94 18.27
N ARG A 265 -14.89 0.21 17.55
CA ARG A 265 -16.08 0.78 16.87
C ARG A 265 -17.15 1.21 17.87
N LEU A 266 -16.81 2.18 18.71
CA LEU A 266 -17.64 2.83 19.71
C LEU A 266 -17.10 4.25 19.96
N ASP A 267 -17.02 5.05 18.91
CA ASP A 267 -17.09 6.52 19.01
C ASP A 267 -17.18 7.15 17.62
N SER A 268 -18.40 7.37 17.13
CA SER A 268 -18.64 8.30 16.04
C SER A 268 -20.02 8.93 16.23
N GLN A 269 -20.05 10.17 16.73
CA GLN A 269 -21.18 11.08 16.54
C GLN A 269 -20.78 12.18 15.57
N SER A 270 -21.50 12.27 14.45
CA SER A 270 -22.00 13.55 13.96
C SER A 270 -23.44 13.34 13.49
N ALA A 271 -24.39 13.89 14.25
CA ALA A 271 -25.82 13.76 13.98
C ALA A 271 -26.25 14.79 12.92
N THR A 272 -26.22 14.42 11.64
CA THR A 272 -27.06 15.10 10.64
C THR A 272 -28.35 14.32 10.44
N ARG A 273 -29.45 14.88 10.97
CA ARG A 273 -30.82 14.36 10.79
C ARG A 273 -31.20 14.39 9.30
N GLY A 274 -31.21 13.22 8.68
CA GLY A 274 -31.74 12.98 7.34
C GLY A 274 -31.62 11.51 6.90
N SER A 275 -32.27 10.58 7.62
CA SER A 275 -32.00 9.13 7.46
C SER A 275 -32.18 8.59 6.04
N MET A 276 -33.10 9.16 5.25
CA MET A 276 -33.32 8.73 3.87
C MET A 276 -32.17 9.14 2.93
N MET A 277 -31.60 10.34 3.10
CA MET A 277 -30.41 10.76 2.34
C MET A 277 -29.15 10.02 2.80
N SER A 278 -29.04 9.71 4.09
CA SER A 278 -27.90 8.98 4.66
C SER A 278 -27.84 7.55 4.16
N GLN A 279 -28.97 6.84 4.08
CA GLN A 279 -29.01 5.46 3.56
C GLN A 279 -28.64 5.40 2.08
N ASP A 280 -29.17 6.31 1.25
CA ASP A 280 -28.85 6.33 -0.18
C ASP A 280 -27.38 6.68 -0.42
N LYS A 281 -26.80 7.61 0.35
CA LYS A 281 -25.36 7.90 0.31
C LYS A 281 -24.54 6.67 0.77
N ALA A 282 -24.95 6.01 1.84
CA ALA A 282 -24.28 4.80 2.34
C ALA A 282 -24.30 3.66 1.31
N LYS A 283 -25.41 3.47 0.59
CA LYS A 283 -25.50 2.50 -0.49
C LYS A 283 -24.52 2.79 -1.62
N LEU A 284 -24.40 4.05 -2.04
CA LEU A 284 -23.41 4.45 -3.04
C LEU A 284 -21.99 4.13 -2.58
N LEU A 285 -21.64 4.55 -1.36
CA LEU A 285 -20.32 4.30 -0.77
C LEU A 285 -20.00 2.81 -0.63
N PHE A 286 -20.95 1.97 -0.22
CA PHE A 286 -20.71 0.52 -0.17
C PHE A 286 -20.59 -0.11 -1.56
N ASN A 287 -21.33 0.38 -2.56
CA ASN A 287 -21.15 -0.09 -3.93
C ASN A 287 -19.77 0.32 -4.48
N ASP A 288 -19.31 1.54 -4.21
CA ASP A 288 -17.96 1.97 -4.54
C ASP A 288 -16.92 1.08 -3.84
N ALA A 289 -17.09 0.81 -2.55
CA ALA A 289 -16.23 -0.11 -1.80
C ALA A 289 -16.18 -1.53 -2.41
N ILE A 290 -17.33 -2.07 -2.80
CA ILE A 290 -17.43 -3.38 -3.46
C ILE A 290 -16.62 -3.40 -4.75
N ASN A 291 -16.73 -2.36 -5.58
CA ASN A 291 -15.95 -2.26 -6.81
C ASN A 291 -14.45 -2.34 -6.51
N GLU A 292 -13.97 -1.58 -5.53
CA GLU A 292 -12.53 -1.59 -5.18
C GLU A 292 -12.07 -2.94 -4.61
N PHE A 293 -12.87 -3.60 -3.76
CA PHE A 293 -12.52 -4.93 -3.29
C PHE A 293 -12.52 -5.98 -4.42
N GLU A 294 -13.43 -5.86 -5.38
CA GLU A 294 -13.45 -6.72 -6.57
C GLU A 294 -12.21 -6.49 -7.45
N GLN A 295 -11.74 -5.24 -7.59
CA GLN A 295 -10.46 -4.94 -8.24
C GLN A 295 -9.27 -5.58 -7.49
N ALA A 296 -9.25 -5.48 -6.15
CA ALA A 296 -8.20 -6.12 -5.34
C ALA A 296 -8.18 -7.66 -5.51
N ILE A 297 -9.36 -8.29 -5.59
CA ILE A 297 -9.50 -9.75 -5.79
C ILE A 297 -9.18 -10.13 -7.24
N GLN A 298 -9.49 -9.28 -8.22
CA GLN A 298 -9.10 -9.48 -9.61
C GLN A 298 -7.58 -9.54 -9.75
N LEU A 299 -6.87 -8.72 -8.97
CA LEU A 299 -5.42 -8.75 -8.90
C LEU A 299 -4.90 -9.99 -8.21
N ASP A 300 -5.43 -10.30 -7.03
CA ASP A 300 -5.04 -11.48 -6.30
C ASP A 300 -6.27 -12.24 -5.82
N THR A 301 -6.61 -13.27 -6.60
CA THR A 301 -7.76 -14.15 -6.32
C THR A 301 -7.66 -14.89 -4.98
N SER A 302 -6.47 -14.92 -4.36
CA SER A 302 -6.23 -15.50 -3.04
C SER A 302 -6.24 -14.46 -1.91
N TYR A 303 -6.45 -13.18 -2.21
CA TYR A 303 -6.38 -12.09 -1.24
C TYR A 303 -7.56 -12.12 -0.27
N SER A 304 -7.35 -12.83 0.84
CA SER A 304 -8.34 -13.09 1.88
C SER A 304 -8.95 -11.84 2.50
N ILE A 305 -8.14 -10.79 2.69
CA ILE A 305 -8.56 -9.53 3.32
C ILE A 305 -9.66 -8.86 2.48
N ALA A 306 -9.41 -8.68 1.17
CA ALA A 306 -10.40 -8.09 0.27
C ALA A 306 -11.67 -8.96 0.15
N LYS A 307 -11.55 -10.30 0.16
CA LYS A 307 -12.72 -11.19 0.15
C LYS A 307 -13.61 -11.02 1.38
N GLU A 308 -13.01 -10.88 2.55
CA GLU A 308 -13.75 -10.67 3.79
C GLU A 308 -14.40 -9.28 3.82
N ASN A 309 -13.68 -8.24 3.41
CA ASN A 309 -14.21 -6.88 3.32
C ASN A 309 -15.34 -6.77 2.28
N LEU A 310 -15.20 -7.43 1.14
CA LEU A 310 -16.25 -7.56 0.12
C LEU A 310 -17.51 -8.21 0.69
N TYR A 311 -17.34 -9.31 1.43
CA TYR A 311 -18.47 -10.02 2.05
C TYR A 311 -19.24 -9.13 3.03
N TYR A 312 -18.53 -8.44 3.92
CA TYR A 312 -19.18 -7.56 4.90
C TYR A 312 -19.83 -6.33 4.25
N SER A 313 -19.27 -5.81 3.17
CA SER A 313 -19.89 -4.73 2.39
C SER A 313 -21.20 -5.19 1.72
N LYS A 314 -21.21 -6.41 1.16
CA LYS A 314 -22.42 -7.02 0.58
C LYS A 314 -23.47 -7.32 1.65
N ILE A 315 -23.07 -7.75 2.85
CA ILE A 315 -23.98 -7.86 3.99
C ILE A 315 -24.56 -6.49 4.37
N ALA A 316 -23.73 -5.45 4.49
CA ALA A 316 -24.17 -4.10 4.84
C ALA A 316 -25.23 -3.58 3.85
N LEU A 317 -25.00 -3.73 2.55
CA LEU A 317 -26.01 -3.42 1.51
C LEU A 317 -27.30 -4.21 1.67
N SER A 318 -27.21 -5.50 2.02
CA SER A 318 -28.40 -6.32 2.28
C SER A 318 -29.21 -5.82 3.47
N PHE A 319 -28.56 -5.31 4.51
CA PHE A 319 -29.25 -4.63 5.62
C PHE A 319 -29.92 -3.33 5.19
N LEU A 320 -29.35 -2.61 4.21
CA LEU A 320 -29.93 -1.41 3.61
C LEU A 320 -31.01 -1.72 2.54
N GLY A 321 -31.38 -3.00 2.38
CA GLY A 321 -32.46 -3.45 1.49
C GLY A 321 -32.05 -3.75 0.06
N GLU A 322 -30.75 -3.77 -0.27
CA GLU A 322 -30.27 -4.18 -1.59
C GLU A 322 -29.97 -5.68 -1.66
N SER A 323 -30.53 -6.37 -2.64
CA SER A 323 -30.31 -7.81 -2.81
C SER A 323 -28.87 -8.10 -3.24
N GLN A 324 -28.09 -8.79 -2.41
CA GLN A 324 -26.72 -9.19 -2.71
C GLN A 324 -26.57 -10.72 -2.70
N THR A 325 -25.65 -11.23 -3.52
CA THR A 325 -25.25 -12.65 -3.47
C THR A 325 -24.12 -12.81 -2.46
N LEU A 326 -24.32 -13.66 -1.44
CA LEU A 326 -23.39 -13.85 -0.33
C LEU A 326 -22.70 -15.22 -0.40
N ASN A 327 -21.40 -15.24 -0.71
CA ASN A 327 -20.58 -16.46 -0.79
C ASN A 327 -20.11 -16.93 0.60
N THR A 328 -21.07 -17.21 1.49
CA THR A 328 -20.81 -17.50 2.90
C THR A 328 -19.83 -18.67 3.10
N ASP A 329 -20.02 -19.76 2.37
CA ASP A 329 -19.22 -20.98 2.53
C ASP A 329 -17.76 -20.79 2.13
N GLU A 330 -17.48 -19.95 1.13
CA GLU A 330 -16.13 -19.60 0.71
C GLU A 330 -15.43 -18.78 1.79
N VAL A 331 -16.10 -17.78 2.35
CA VAL A 331 -15.51 -16.84 3.31
C VAL A 331 -15.20 -17.51 4.65
N ILE A 332 -16.02 -18.46 5.10
CA ILE A 332 -15.78 -19.21 6.34
C ILE A 332 -14.50 -20.07 6.25
N GLN A 333 -14.10 -20.48 5.06
CA GLN A 333 -12.89 -21.29 4.85
C GLN A 333 -11.60 -20.46 4.82
N ILE A 334 -11.70 -19.13 4.79
CA ILE A 334 -10.55 -18.24 4.79
C ILE A 334 -9.88 -18.31 6.17
N GLU A 335 -8.56 -18.47 6.16
CA GLU A 335 -7.75 -18.49 7.38
C GLU A 335 -7.90 -17.17 8.16
N ASN A 336 -7.97 -17.26 9.50
CA ASN A 336 -8.13 -16.12 10.39
C ASN A 336 -9.44 -15.32 10.21
N VAL A 337 -10.47 -15.92 9.61
CA VAL A 337 -11.85 -15.38 9.62
C VAL A 337 -12.63 -15.99 10.78
N CYS A 338 -13.36 -15.16 11.51
CA CYS A 338 -14.27 -15.65 12.55
C CYS A 338 -15.56 -16.17 11.92
N SER A 339 -15.70 -17.49 11.78
CA SER A 339 -16.94 -18.13 11.31
C SER A 339 -18.17 -17.70 12.10
N GLY A 340 -18.03 -17.47 13.41
CA GLY A 340 -19.10 -16.93 14.26
C GLY A 340 -19.58 -15.54 13.87
N CYS A 341 -18.68 -14.65 13.40
CA CYS A 341 -19.07 -13.34 12.89
C CYS A 341 -19.86 -13.48 11.59
N ILE A 342 -19.37 -14.30 10.66
CA ILE A 342 -20.01 -14.56 9.36
C ILE A 342 -21.41 -15.16 9.55
N GLU A 343 -21.52 -16.30 10.23
CA GLU A 343 -22.78 -16.99 10.45
C GLU A 343 -23.76 -16.16 11.30
N GLY A 344 -23.24 -15.49 12.33
CA GLY A 344 -24.03 -14.63 13.20
C GLY A 344 -24.68 -13.47 12.46
N CYS A 345 -23.90 -12.72 11.67
CA CYS A 345 -24.40 -11.61 10.85
C CYS A 345 -25.46 -12.08 9.83
N ASN A 346 -25.18 -13.18 9.13
CA ASN A 346 -26.16 -13.82 8.23
C ASN A 346 -27.47 -14.16 8.95
N HIS A 347 -27.41 -14.70 10.16
CA HIS A 347 -28.61 -15.02 10.93
C HIS A 347 -29.37 -13.78 11.38
N VAL A 348 -28.70 -12.67 11.68
CA VAL A 348 -29.37 -11.39 11.98
C VAL A 348 -30.06 -10.85 10.73
N LEU A 349 -29.38 -10.82 9.58
CA LEU A 349 -29.95 -10.39 8.30
C LEU A 349 -31.22 -11.17 7.94
N ASN A 350 -31.22 -12.48 8.18
CA ASN A 350 -32.36 -13.37 7.93
C ASN A 350 -33.42 -13.39 9.06
N ASN A 351 -33.37 -12.44 10.00
CA ASN A 351 -34.27 -12.33 11.15
C ASN A 351 -34.31 -13.59 12.05
N ARG A 352 -33.25 -14.40 12.06
CA ARG A 352 -33.09 -15.61 12.89
C ARG A 352 -32.36 -15.29 14.20
N ILE A 353 -32.94 -14.35 14.95
CA ILE A 353 -32.30 -13.67 16.10
C ILE A 353 -31.78 -14.64 17.17
N ASN A 354 -32.56 -15.64 17.58
CA ASN A 354 -32.14 -16.57 18.62
C ASN A 354 -30.94 -17.43 18.19
N LYS A 355 -30.89 -17.78 16.90
CA LYS A 355 -29.78 -18.55 16.33
C LYS A 355 -28.52 -17.69 16.22
N ALA A 356 -28.66 -16.43 15.79
CA ALA A 356 -27.56 -15.46 15.80
C ALA A 356 -26.94 -15.31 17.19
N LYS A 357 -27.77 -15.09 18.23
CA LYS A 357 -27.30 -14.98 19.63
C LYS A 357 -26.53 -16.20 20.10
N SER A 358 -27.04 -17.40 19.79
CA SER A 358 -26.37 -18.66 20.14
C SER A 358 -24.98 -18.76 19.51
N ILE A 359 -24.86 -18.39 18.23
CA ILE A 359 -23.59 -18.42 17.48
C ILE A 359 -22.59 -17.40 18.02
N PHE A 360 -23.02 -16.15 18.24
CA PHE A 360 -22.18 -15.11 18.83
C PHE A 360 -21.67 -15.54 20.21
N LYS A 361 -22.56 -16.07 21.07
CA LYS A 361 -22.18 -16.58 22.39
C LYS A 361 -21.16 -17.71 22.33
N LYS A 362 -21.31 -18.63 21.37
CA LYS A 362 -20.37 -19.75 21.16
C LYS A 362 -18.94 -19.29 20.83
N HIS A 363 -18.80 -18.20 20.08
CA HIS A 363 -17.50 -17.72 19.59
C HIS A 363 -16.91 -16.54 20.39
N ALA A 364 -17.65 -16.00 21.35
CA ALA A 364 -17.26 -14.79 22.08
C ALA A 364 -16.02 -14.92 22.97
N SER A 365 -15.62 -16.14 23.35
CA SER A 365 -14.37 -16.33 24.11
C SER A 365 -13.13 -16.02 23.28
N ASN A 366 -13.21 -16.19 21.95
CA ASN A 366 -12.08 -16.12 21.03
C ASN A 366 -12.23 -14.97 20.02
N CYS A 367 -13.33 -14.21 20.08
CA CYS A 367 -13.62 -13.11 19.17
C CYS A 367 -14.35 -11.99 19.90
N GLY A 368 -13.70 -10.83 20.01
CA GLY A 368 -14.27 -9.63 20.65
C GLY A 368 -15.53 -9.13 19.95
N ILE A 369 -15.58 -9.20 18.62
CA ILE A 369 -16.75 -8.78 17.85
C ILE A 369 -17.95 -9.69 18.10
N CYS A 370 -17.75 -11.01 18.15
CA CYS A 370 -18.79 -11.95 18.59
C CYS A 370 -19.27 -11.64 20.01
N LYS A 371 -18.38 -11.21 20.92
CA LYS A 371 -18.75 -10.82 22.28
C LYS A 371 -19.65 -9.59 22.30
N VAL A 372 -19.31 -8.55 21.54
CA VAL A 372 -20.13 -7.33 21.42
C VAL A 372 -21.48 -7.64 20.77
N ASN A 373 -21.49 -8.45 19.71
CA ASN A 373 -22.69 -8.78 18.96
C ASN A 373 -23.67 -9.72 19.69
N GLN A 374 -23.41 -10.18 20.93
CA GLN A 374 -24.39 -11.00 21.68
C GLN A 374 -25.68 -10.21 22.01
N ASP A 375 -25.54 -8.92 22.26
CA ASP A 375 -26.60 -8.03 22.75
C ASP A 375 -27.07 -7.01 21.70
N PHE A 376 -26.99 -7.37 20.42
CA PHE A 376 -27.30 -6.51 19.28
C PHE A 376 -28.67 -5.78 19.27
N LYS A 377 -29.65 -6.17 20.10
CA LYS A 377 -30.90 -5.40 20.27
C LYS A 377 -30.77 -4.17 21.18
N LYS A 378 -29.70 -4.10 21.98
CA LYS A 378 -29.42 -3.04 22.97
C LYS A 378 -28.19 -2.22 22.63
N ASN A 379 -27.56 -2.48 21.49
CA ASN A 379 -26.39 -1.71 21.05
C ASN A 379 -26.83 -0.28 20.72
N SER A 380 -26.80 0.61 21.71
CA SER A 380 -26.69 2.05 21.51
C SER A 380 -25.20 2.35 21.46
N PHE A 381 -24.69 2.64 20.26
CA PHE A 381 -23.33 3.12 20.09
C PHE A 381 -23.29 4.63 20.32
N GLU A 382 -23.79 5.06 21.49
CA GLU A 382 -23.63 6.43 21.95
C GLU A 382 -22.32 6.51 22.72
N ALA A 383 -21.41 7.32 22.22
CA ALA A 383 -20.31 7.79 23.01
C ALA A 383 -20.19 9.32 22.86
N ASP A 384 -19.83 9.94 23.98
CA ASP A 384 -19.65 11.38 24.13
C ASP A 384 -18.25 11.71 23.62
N ILE A 385 -18.16 12.26 22.41
CA ILE A 385 -16.91 12.87 21.94
C ILE A 385 -16.70 14.15 22.77
N PRO A 386 -15.60 14.29 23.51
CA PRO A 386 -15.25 15.57 24.09
C PRO A 386 -15.10 16.57 22.95
N LYS A 387 -15.87 17.67 22.96
CA LYS A 387 -15.65 18.80 22.04
C LYS A 387 -14.17 19.17 22.09
N GLN A 388 -13.46 18.94 21.00
CA GLN A 388 -12.08 19.36 20.87
C GLN A 388 -12.04 20.88 20.74
N ASN A 389 -11.22 21.51 21.57
CA ASN A 389 -10.81 22.89 21.32
C ASN A 389 -9.82 22.84 20.15
N THR A 390 -10.18 23.41 19.01
CA THR A 390 -9.28 23.63 17.89
C THR A 390 -8.31 24.74 18.28
N GLU A 391 -7.15 24.36 18.83
CA GLU A 391 -6.01 25.26 18.85
C GLU A 391 -5.38 25.23 17.45
N ASP A 392 -5.33 26.38 16.80
CA ASP A 392 -4.70 26.51 15.48
C ASP A 392 -3.17 26.38 15.56
N TYR A 393 -2.58 26.27 16.76
CA TYR A 393 -1.15 26.12 16.97
C TYR A 393 -0.83 24.85 17.76
N ILE A 394 -0.04 23.96 17.17
CA ILE A 394 0.41 22.72 17.84
C ILE A 394 1.94 22.71 17.83
N ASN A 395 2.55 22.53 19.00
CA ASN A 395 4.01 22.65 19.19
C ASN A 395 4.59 23.95 18.58
N GLY A 396 3.83 25.05 18.68
CA GLY A 396 4.24 26.37 18.16
C GLY A 396 4.16 26.49 16.63
N VAL A 397 3.51 25.55 15.94
CA VAL A 397 3.33 25.58 14.48
C VAL A 397 1.85 25.76 14.13
N ASP A 398 1.58 26.70 13.21
CA ASP A 398 0.24 26.99 12.71
C ASP A 398 -0.29 25.82 11.87
N MET A 399 -1.47 25.32 12.22
CA MET A 399 -2.18 24.22 11.58
C MET A 399 -3.26 24.69 10.59
N TYR A 400 -3.49 26.00 10.49
CA TYR A 400 -4.46 26.59 9.57
C TYR A 400 -4.17 26.20 8.12
N CYS A 401 -5.18 25.69 7.42
CA CYS A 401 -5.01 25.03 6.13
C CYS A 401 -5.87 25.59 4.98
N PHE A 402 -6.63 26.66 5.22
CA PHE A 402 -7.45 27.25 4.16
C PHE A 402 -6.65 28.13 3.21
N ASP A 403 -5.56 28.75 3.65
CA ASP A 403 -4.80 29.71 2.86
C ASP A 403 -3.32 29.33 2.81
N PHE A 404 -2.89 28.85 1.65
CA PHE A 404 -1.47 28.69 1.30
C PHE A 404 -1.32 28.85 -0.22
N ALA A 405 -0.18 29.42 -0.62
CA ALA A 405 0.25 29.51 -2.01
C ALA A 405 1.33 28.46 -2.31
N HIS A 406 1.53 28.17 -3.60
CA HIS A 406 2.62 27.30 -4.05
C HIS A 406 3.99 27.72 -3.51
N SER A 407 4.23 29.04 -3.40
CA SER A 407 5.48 29.62 -2.90
C SER A 407 5.76 29.36 -1.43
N ASP A 408 4.72 29.00 -0.66
CA ASP A 408 4.82 28.86 0.79
C ASP A 408 5.27 27.44 1.17
N CYS A 409 5.16 26.50 0.23
CA CYS A 409 5.38 25.08 0.46
C CYS A 409 6.79 24.63 0.05
N ASN A 410 7.40 23.77 0.87
CA ASN A 410 8.57 22.99 0.45
C ASN A 410 8.20 21.94 -0.60
N TYR A 411 7.01 21.35 -0.46
CA TYR A 411 6.40 20.47 -1.46
C TYR A 411 4.94 20.86 -1.67
N PHE A 412 4.53 20.98 -2.92
CA PHE A 412 3.16 21.31 -3.27
C PHE A 412 2.63 20.36 -4.33
N LYS A 413 1.39 19.92 -4.15
CA LYS A 413 0.71 19.09 -5.11
C LYS A 413 -0.72 19.48 -5.31
N LYS A 414 -1.09 19.75 -6.55
CA LYS A 414 -2.48 19.88 -6.95
C LYS A 414 -3.04 18.53 -7.38
N LEU A 415 -4.14 18.14 -6.78
CA LEU A 415 -4.95 16.97 -7.11
C LEU A 415 -6.23 17.42 -7.82
N THR A 416 -7.18 16.49 -7.97
CA THR A 416 -8.43 16.71 -8.70
C THR A 416 -9.29 17.79 -8.04
N VAL A 417 -9.50 17.68 -6.73
CA VAL A 417 -10.30 18.65 -5.93
C VAL A 417 -9.56 19.17 -4.71
N SER A 418 -8.41 18.58 -4.38
CA SER A 418 -7.54 19.02 -3.28
C SER A 418 -6.23 19.64 -3.75
N SER A 419 -5.58 20.37 -2.85
CA SER A 419 -4.20 20.79 -2.96
C SER A 419 -3.49 20.45 -1.66
N ILE A 420 -2.28 19.91 -1.76
CA ILE A 420 -1.40 19.56 -0.65
C ILE A 420 -0.28 20.59 -0.63
N CYS A 421 0.00 21.11 0.55
CA CYS A 421 1.18 21.88 0.87
C CYS A 421 1.91 21.17 2.01
N GLN A 422 3.19 20.91 1.85
CA GLN A 422 4.06 20.44 2.92
C GLN A 422 5.13 21.49 3.18
N GLU A 423 5.32 21.78 4.46
CA GLU A 423 6.34 22.67 4.98
C GLU A 423 7.15 21.96 6.05
N ASN A 424 8.43 22.31 6.18
CA ASN A 424 9.26 21.93 7.30
C ASN A 424 9.45 23.16 8.20
N VAL A 425 8.93 23.08 9.42
CA VAL A 425 8.93 24.19 10.39
C VAL A 425 9.36 23.63 11.74
N ASN A 426 10.37 24.20 12.39
CA ASN A 426 10.81 23.83 13.74
C ASN A 426 11.01 22.30 13.93
N ASP A 427 11.71 21.65 12.99
CA ASP A 427 12.00 20.20 12.99
C ASP A 427 10.76 19.28 12.89
N VAL A 428 9.61 19.81 12.46
CA VAL A 428 8.42 19.03 12.13
C VAL A 428 8.00 19.25 10.69
N ASN A 429 7.37 18.23 10.09
CA ASN A 429 6.72 18.37 8.80
C ASN A 429 5.25 18.72 9.02
N VAL A 430 4.76 19.77 8.38
CA VAL A 430 3.34 20.13 8.40
C VAL A 430 2.75 19.97 7.02
N TYR A 431 1.69 19.17 6.94
CA TYR A 431 0.89 18.98 5.73
C TYR A 431 -0.41 19.75 5.88
N ARG A 432 -0.73 20.59 4.90
CA ARG A 432 -2.01 21.29 4.77
C ARG A 432 -2.69 20.81 3.51
N ILE A 433 -3.88 20.25 3.66
CA ILE A 433 -4.66 19.71 2.55
C ILE A 433 -5.94 20.51 2.43
N LYS A 434 -6.02 21.35 1.42
CA LYS A 434 -7.21 22.15 1.12
C LYS A 434 -8.04 21.45 0.09
N ARG A 435 -9.32 21.20 0.37
CA ARG A 435 -10.28 20.61 -0.56
C ARG A 435 -11.38 21.60 -0.93
N ARG A 436 -11.86 21.55 -2.19
CA ARG A 436 -12.99 22.37 -2.64
C ARG A 436 -13.94 21.58 -3.53
N ILE A 437 -15.17 21.35 -3.06
CA ILE A 437 -16.21 20.63 -3.79
C ILE A 437 -17.48 21.48 -3.86
N LYS A 438 -17.99 21.73 -5.07
CA LYS A 438 -19.24 22.49 -5.33
C LYS A 438 -19.33 23.82 -4.54
N GLY A 439 -18.21 24.53 -4.45
CA GLY A 439 -18.13 25.83 -3.78
C GLY A 439 -17.96 25.78 -2.26
N LYS A 440 -18.04 24.61 -1.63
CA LYS A 440 -17.66 24.41 -0.21
C LYS A 440 -16.19 24.06 -0.12
N SER A 441 -15.50 24.66 0.85
CA SER A 441 -14.11 24.36 1.18
C SER A 441 -14.06 23.67 2.53
N SER A 442 -13.15 22.73 2.65
CA SER A 442 -12.76 22.07 3.89
C SER A 442 -11.24 21.90 3.83
N CYS A 443 -10.58 21.75 4.97
CA CYS A 443 -9.16 21.45 4.97
C CYS A 443 -8.74 20.60 6.17
N VAL A 444 -7.60 19.92 6.03
CA VAL A 444 -6.97 19.17 7.12
C VAL A 444 -5.52 19.65 7.27
N GLY A 445 -5.14 20.01 8.49
CA GLY A 445 -3.76 20.24 8.89
C GLY A 445 -3.22 19.01 9.63
N ILE A 446 -2.02 18.55 9.27
CA ILE A 446 -1.35 17.41 9.91
C ILE A 446 0.07 17.78 10.27
N GLN A 447 0.42 17.70 11.56
CA GLN A 447 1.79 17.82 12.03
C GLN A 447 2.37 16.41 12.16
N GLU A 448 3.40 16.10 11.38
CA GLU A 448 4.20 14.89 11.48
C GLU A 448 5.46 15.17 12.31
N VAL A 449 5.66 14.36 13.35
CA VAL A 449 6.84 14.39 14.20
C VAL A 449 7.59 13.07 14.07
N SER A 450 8.85 13.15 13.66
CA SER A 450 9.77 12.01 13.50
C SER A 450 11.03 12.13 14.37
N SER A 451 11.19 13.24 15.10
CA SER A 451 12.33 13.49 15.98
C SER A 451 12.06 13.06 17.42
N THR A 452 13.14 12.87 18.19
CA THR A 452 13.10 12.58 19.64
C THR A 452 13.18 13.86 20.49
N SER A 453 12.79 15.01 19.94
CA SER A 453 12.89 16.30 20.62
C SER A 453 11.93 16.36 21.80
N GLU A 454 12.45 16.69 23.00
CA GLU A 454 11.64 16.81 24.22
C GLU A 454 10.69 18.02 24.19
N ASN A 455 10.92 18.98 23.27
CA ASN A 455 10.07 20.16 23.10
C ASN A 455 8.79 19.87 22.32
N LEU A 456 8.72 18.72 21.63
CA LEU A 456 7.56 18.31 20.85
C LEU A 456 6.70 17.39 21.70
N THR A 457 5.60 17.92 22.21
CA THR A 457 4.75 17.22 23.19
C THR A 457 3.42 16.82 22.57
N ASN A 458 2.79 15.80 23.17
CA ASN A 458 1.43 15.41 22.85
C ASN A 458 0.67 15.02 24.12
N SER A 459 -0.66 14.95 24.01
CA SER A 459 -1.56 14.73 25.16
C SER A 459 -1.48 13.33 25.78
N VAL A 460 -0.83 12.37 25.12
CA VAL A 460 -0.81 10.96 25.56
C VAL A 460 0.55 10.49 26.05
N GLY A 461 1.59 11.31 25.93
CA GLY A 461 2.94 11.04 26.45
C GLY A 461 3.64 9.85 25.78
N ILE A 462 3.33 9.59 24.51
CA ILE A 462 3.97 8.55 23.68
C ILE A 462 4.75 9.23 22.56
N TYR A 463 6.01 8.85 22.39
CA TYR A 463 6.96 9.55 21.52
C TYR A 463 7.74 8.59 20.62
N VAL A 464 8.51 9.16 19.69
CA VAL A 464 9.42 8.39 18.83
C VAL A 464 10.39 7.58 19.71
N ASN A 465 10.64 6.33 19.30
CA ASN A 465 11.37 5.26 20.00
C ASN A 465 10.62 4.58 21.17
N ASP A 466 9.41 5.01 21.54
CA ASP A 466 8.61 4.23 22.48
C ASP A 466 8.15 2.90 21.84
N PRO A 467 8.04 1.81 22.62
CA PRO A 467 7.46 0.57 22.13
C PRO A 467 5.95 0.70 21.90
N SER A 468 5.41 0.03 20.89
CA SER A 468 3.97 0.02 20.58
C SER A 468 3.13 -0.55 21.73
N SER A 469 3.70 -1.40 22.58
CA SER A 469 3.03 -1.92 23.78
C SER A 469 2.58 -0.80 24.72
N LYS A 470 3.29 0.33 24.79
CA LYS A 470 2.90 1.50 25.58
C LYS A 470 1.56 2.08 25.12
N ILE A 471 1.24 1.98 23.82
CA ILE A 471 -0.05 2.40 23.28
C ILE A 471 -1.11 1.36 23.69
N LEU A 472 -0.85 0.09 23.38
CA LEU A 472 -1.79 -1.02 23.58
C LEU A 472 -2.15 -1.29 25.05
N GLU A 473 -1.24 -1.00 25.98
CA GLU A 473 -1.45 -1.20 27.42
C GLU A 473 -2.27 -0.06 28.06
N ASN A 474 -2.09 1.18 27.58
CA ASN A 474 -2.68 2.38 28.18
C ASN A 474 -3.99 2.80 27.51
N TYR A 475 -4.19 2.44 26.25
CA TYR A 475 -5.37 2.84 25.48
C TYR A 475 -6.13 1.62 25.01
N LYS A 476 -7.41 1.57 25.38
CA LYS A 476 -8.32 0.53 24.91
C LYS A 476 -9.03 0.92 23.63
N HIS A 477 -9.06 2.21 23.30
CA HIS A 477 -9.76 2.85 22.19
C HIS A 477 -8.83 3.17 21.01
N ILE A 478 -8.30 2.15 20.33
CA ILE A 478 -7.33 2.28 19.23
C ILE A 478 -7.91 1.74 17.91
N ARG A 479 -7.64 2.45 16.81
CA ARG A 479 -7.74 1.97 15.43
C ARG A 479 -6.36 1.59 14.91
N ILE A 480 -6.23 0.42 14.32
CA ILE A 480 -4.97 -0.14 13.82
C ILE A 480 -5.09 -0.42 12.32
N ILE A 481 -4.13 0.09 11.55
CA ILE A 481 -4.02 -0.10 10.09
C ILE A 481 -2.65 -0.72 9.80
N ASP A 482 -2.63 -1.92 9.26
CA ASP A 482 -1.39 -2.58 8.83
C ASP A 482 -1.15 -2.35 7.34
N SER A 483 0.10 -2.01 6.99
CA SER A 483 0.59 -1.82 5.62
C SER A 483 1.99 -2.42 5.50
N VAL A 484 2.10 -3.61 4.89
CA VAL A 484 3.34 -4.40 4.68
C VAL A 484 4.25 -4.54 5.92
N ASN A 485 5.05 -3.51 6.23
CA ASN A 485 6.02 -3.44 7.33
C ASN A 485 5.77 -2.28 8.31
N LYS A 486 4.65 -1.57 8.15
CA LYS A 486 4.22 -0.41 8.91
C LYS A 486 2.87 -0.69 9.54
N THR A 487 2.67 -0.20 10.76
CA THR A 487 1.36 -0.20 11.42
C THR A 487 1.04 1.22 11.87
N TYR A 488 -0.13 1.73 11.50
CA TYR A 488 -0.65 2.98 12.03
C TYR A 488 -1.62 2.70 13.17
N MET A 489 -1.36 3.23 14.35
CA MET A 489 -2.26 3.14 15.50
C MET A 489 -2.80 4.52 15.86
N THR A 490 -4.11 4.72 15.77
CA THR A 490 -4.79 5.96 16.15
C THR A 490 -5.57 5.78 17.44
N ILE A 491 -5.35 6.65 18.41
CA ILE A 491 -6.13 6.64 19.66
C ILE A 491 -7.42 7.43 19.40
N LEU A 492 -8.55 6.74 19.35
CA LEU A 492 -9.86 7.35 19.10
C LEU A 492 -10.21 8.36 20.18
N GLY A 493 -10.90 9.44 19.78
CA GLY A 493 -11.19 10.59 20.64
C GLY A 493 -10.00 11.55 20.80
N THR A 494 -8.82 11.17 20.31
CA THR A 494 -7.68 12.07 20.16
C THR A 494 -7.41 12.36 18.69
N ASN A 495 -6.62 13.39 18.42
CA ASN A 495 -6.12 13.71 17.08
C ASN A 495 -4.79 13.02 16.77
N LEU A 496 -4.45 11.96 17.50
CA LEU A 496 -3.13 11.34 17.47
C LEU A 496 -3.12 9.99 16.77
N THR A 497 -2.23 9.89 15.78
CA THR A 497 -1.89 8.66 15.08
C THR A 497 -0.40 8.37 15.26
N PHE A 498 -0.02 7.12 15.43
CA PHE A 498 1.36 6.67 15.59
C PHE A 498 1.72 5.73 14.45
N LEU A 499 2.83 6.01 13.76
CA LEU A 499 3.44 5.06 12.82
C LEU A 499 4.43 4.19 13.57
N ILE A 500 4.24 2.88 13.45
CA ILE A 500 5.03 1.85 14.10
C ILE A 500 5.72 1.01 13.02
N VAL A 501 7.01 0.77 13.22
CA VAL A 501 7.83 -0.14 12.42
C VAL A 501 8.55 -1.06 13.39
N ASP A 502 8.49 -2.37 13.15
CA ASP A 502 9.11 -3.39 14.01
C ASP A 502 8.74 -3.25 15.50
N GLY A 503 7.50 -2.84 15.79
CA GLY A 503 6.99 -2.69 17.15
C GLY A 503 7.45 -1.41 17.87
N VAL A 504 8.12 -0.49 17.19
CA VAL A 504 8.60 0.78 17.74
C VAL A 504 7.92 1.96 17.04
N VAL A 505 7.52 2.98 17.80
CA VAL A 505 6.99 4.23 17.25
C VAL A 505 8.12 4.97 16.52
N VAL A 506 8.00 5.12 15.20
CA VAL A 506 8.98 5.86 14.39
C VAL A 506 8.50 7.27 14.04
N LYS A 507 7.18 7.50 14.05
CA LYS A 507 6.58 8.83 13.89
C LYS A 507 5.28 8.92 14.67
N TRP A 508 4.85 10.12 14.98
CA TRP A 508 3.47 10.40 15.39
C TRP A 508 2.93 11.63 14.67
N TYR A 509 1.62 11.67 14.51
CA TYR A 509 0.88 12.66 13.74
C TYR A 509 -0.17 13.30 14.64
N TYR A 510 -0.36 14.60 14.51
CA TYR A 510 -1.50 15.33 15.05
C TYR A 510 -2.31 15.93 13.91
N SER A 511 -3.59 15.56 13.76
CA SER A 511 -4.46 16.02 12.67
C SER A 511 -5.64 16.88 13.16
N ILE A 512 -5.92 17.99 12.47
CA ILE A 512 -7.10 18.83 12.71
C ILE A 512 -7.82 19.02 11.38
N GLU A 513 -9.12 18.76 11.36
CA GLU A 513 -10.01 19.09 10.25
C GLU A 513 -10.75 20.42 10.54
N MET A 514 -10.87 21.24 9.50
CA MET A 514 -11.52 22.53 9.52
C MET A 514 -12.53 22.60 8.36
N ASP A 515 -13.76 23.04 8.63
CA ASP A 515 -14.89 23.09 7.69
C ASP A 515 -15.45 24.51 7.49
#